data_AF-A0A2B0M4M9-F1
#
_entry.id   AF-A0A2B0M4M9-F1
#
_cell.length_a   1.000
_cell.length_b   1.000
_cell.length_c   1.000
_cell.angle_alpha   90.00
_cell.angle_beta   90.00
_cell.angle_gamma   90.00
#
_symmetry.space_group_name_H-M   'P 1'
#
loop_
_entity.id
_entity.type
_entity.pdbx_description
1 polymer ?
#
loop_
_entity_poly.entity_id
_entity_poly.type
_entity_poly.pdbx_seq_one_letter_code
_entity_poly.pdbx_strand_id
1 'polypeptide(L)'
;MKNLVMIFSISLLLISFNSPVFSTTINETDTKLCESFKYALIISLREPIDKAIVEIYKNDKNAPEGLTWAPYNTEILKIKQTNGVGGAYELTLKVTPYYQAHITYGEDEIVVNADGTLLHYKHLKTYPKVEFDW
;
A
#
# COMPACT_ATOMS: atom_id res chain seq x y z
N MET A 1 -45.38 35.75 23.67
CA MET A 1 -44.15 35.00 24.06
C MET A 1 -44.31 33.48 24.00
N LYS A 2 -45.40 32.90 24.54
CA LYS A 2 -45.63 31.44 24.53
C LYS A 2 -45.53 30.79 23.13
N ASN A 3 -46.06 31.45 22.09
CA ASN A 3 -46.01 30.93 20.72
C ASN A 3 -44.60 30.96 20.11
N LEU A 4 -43.79 31.95 20.47
CA LEU A 4 -42.39 32.05 20.02
C LEU A 4 -41.51 30.98 20.66
N VAL A 5 -41.71 30.72 21.96
CA VAL A 5 -41.01 29.64 22.69
C VAL A 5 -41.37 28.28 22.09
N MET A 6 -42.64 28.06 21.76
CA MET A 6 -43.10 26.81 21.14
C MET A 6 -42.46 26.58 19.76
N ILE A 7 -42.40 27.61 18.92
CA ILE A 7 -41.75 27.53 17.60
C ILE A 7 -40.27 27.19 17.74
N PHE A 8 -39.59 27.84 18.71
CA PHE A 8 -38.17 27.60 18.97
C PHE A 8 -37.88 26.18 19.50
N SER A 9 -38.75 25.65 20.35
CA SER A 9 -38.65 24.26 20.84
C SER A 9 -38.86 23.25 19.72
N ILE A 10 -39.80 23.50 18.81
CA ILE A 10 -40.07 22.62 17.66
C ILE A 10 -38.89 22.62 16.68
N SER A 11 -38.31 23.79 16.40
CA SER A 11 -37.16 23.87 15.49
C SER A 11 -35.91 23.18 16.04
N LEU A 12 -35.65 23.29 17.35
CA LEU A 12 -34.57 22.54 18.01
C LEU A 12 -34.76 21.03 17.93
N LEU A 13 -36.02 20.56 18.12
CA LEU A 13 -36.35 19.14 17.98
C LEU A 13 -36.06 18.66 16.55
N LEU A 14 -36.49 19.40 15.53
CA LEU A 14 -36.30 19.04 14.12
C LEU A 14 -34.83 18.97 13.70
N ILE A 15 -33.95 19.80 14.29
CA ILE A 15 -32.51 19.76 14.00
C ILE A 15 -31.87 18.52 14.63
N SER A 16 -32.35 18.08 15.81
CA SER A 16 -31.78 16.93 16.52
C SER A 16 -32.09 15.55 15.90
N PHE A 17 -33.07 15.45 15.00
CA PHE A 17 -33.40 14.19 14.30
C PHE A 17 -32.68 14.00 12.96
N ASN A 18 -31.95 15.01 12.48
CA ASN A 18 -31.14 14.86 11.27
C ASN A 18 -29.80 14.23 11.66
N SER A 19 -29.75 12.90 11.68
CA SER A 19 -28.46 12.21 11.54
C SER A 19 -27.79 12.75 10.28
N PRO A 20 -26.51 13.19 10.31
CA PRO A 20 -25.83 13.58 9.10
C PRO A 20 -25.82 12.37 8.15
N VAL A 21 -26.63 12.44 7.10
CA VAL A 21 -26.56 11.49 5.99
C VAL A 21 -25.29 11.86 5.23
N PHE A 22 -24.17 11.29 5.66
CA PHE A 22 -22.98 11.24 4.82
C PHE A 22 -23.36 10.39 3.62
N SER A 23 -23.54 11.03 2.46
CA SER A 23 -23.55 10.31 1.20
C SER A 23 -22.20 9.59 1.11
N THR A 24 -22.19 8.29 1.40
CA THR A 24 -21.07 7.44 1.03
C THR A 24 -21.01 7.48 -0.48
N THR A 25 -20.06 8.23 -1.03
CA THR A 25 -19.82 8.26 -2.46
C THR A 25 -19.53 6.82 -2.89
N ILE A 26 -20.42 6.24 -3.67
CA ILE A 26 -20.16 4.94 -4.29
C ILE A 26 -19.09 5.21 -5.35
N ASN A 27 -17.82 5.04 -4.98
CA ASN A 27 -16.69 5.08 -5.90
C ASN A 27 -16.67 3.75 -6.68
N GLU A 28 -17.52 3.64 -7.68
CA GLU A 28 -17.41 2.61 -8.69
C GLU A 28 -16.26 2.98 -9.65
N THR A 29 -15.34 2.05 -9.82
CA THR A 29 -14.18 2.20 -10.71
C THR A 29 -14.01 0.93 -11.49
N ASP A 30 -13.48 1.05 -12.71
CA ASP A 30 -13.19 -0.10 -13.54
C ASP A 30 -12.09 -0.94 -12.89
N THR A 31 -12.39 -2.21 -12.59
CA THR A 31 -11.48 -3.11 -11.88
C THR A 31 -10.21 -3.37 -12.67
N LYS A 32 -10.28 -3.42 -14.01
CA LYS A 32 -9.11 -3.59 -14.87
C LYS A 32 -8.25 -2.34 -14.88
N LEU A 33 -8.88 -1.16 -14.88
CA LEU A 33 -8.16 0.11 -14.79
C LEU A 33 -7.41 0.21 -13.45
N CYS A 34 -8.06 -0.14 -12.34
CA CYS A 34 -7.43 -0.14 -11.01
C CYS A 34 -6.27 -1.13 -10.90
N GLU A 35 -6.44 -2.35 -11.42
CA GLU A 35 -5.35 -3.33 -11.45
C GLU A 35 -4.18 -2.85 -12.31
N SER A 36 -4.46 -2.28 -13.49
CA SER A 36 -3.42 -1.73 -14.37
C SER A 36 -2.68 -0.57 -13.70
N PHE A 37 -3.40 0.32 -13.01
CA PHE A 37 -2.81 1.42 -12.25
C PHE A 37 -1.96 0.91 -11.08
N LYS A 38 -2.43 -0.09 -10.34
CA LYS A 38 -1.67 -0.75 -9.27
C LYS A 38 -0.33 -1.27 -9.79
N TYR A 39 -0.34 -2.03 -10.89
CA TYR A 39 0.90 -2.56 -11.46
C TYR A 39 1.81 -1.46 -12.02
N ALA A 40 1.25 -0.45 -12.70
CA ALA A 40 2.02 0.69 -13.19
C ALA A 40 2.72 1.44 -12.05
N LEU A 41 2.00 1.70 -10.95
CA LEU A 41 2.53 2.35 -9.76
C LEU A 41 3.66 1.53 -9.13
N ILE A 42 3.42 0.23 -8.89
CA ILE A 42 4.44 -0.67 -8.34
C ILE A 42 5.69 -0.69 -9.23
N ILE A 43 5.52 -0.80 -10.56
CA ILE A 43 6.65 -0.80 -11.51
C ILE A 43 7.41 0.53 -11.50
N SER A 44 6.71 1.66 -11.39
CA SER A 44 7.38 2.97 -11.31
C SER A 44 8.26 3.13 -10.08
N LEU A 45 8.04 2.32 -9.04
CA LEU A 45 8.82 2.29 -7.80
C LEU A 45 9.94 1.24 -7.84
N ARG A 46 10.35 0.80 -9.04
CA ARG A 46 11.34 -0.27 -9.17
C ARG A 46 12.68 0.06 -8.54
N GLU A 47 13.22 1.23 -8.82
CA GLU A 47 14.53 1.64 -8.29
C GLU A 47 14.62 1.59 -6.75
N PRO A 48 13.69 2.19 -5.98
CA PRO A 48 13.76 2.09 -4.51
C PRO A 48 13.50 0.67 -3.99
N ILE A 49 12.69 -0.14 -4.66
CA ILE A 49 12.47 -1.55 -4.28
C ILE A 49 13.73 -2.38 -4.51
N ASP A 50 14.36 -2.26 -5.67
CA ASP A 50 15.62 -2.95 -5.99
C ASP A 50 16.71 -2.59 -4.98
N LYS A 51 16.81 -1.30 -4.64
CA LYS A 51 17.75 -0.82 -3.61
C LYS A 51 17.48 -1.44 -2.25
N ALA A 52 16.22 -1.53 -1.83
CA ALA A 52 15.85 -2.15 -0.56
C ALA A 52 16.21 -3.65 -0.53
N ILE A 53 15.93 -4.39 -1.60
CA ILE A 53 16.29 -5.82 -1.70
C ILE A 53 17.81 -6.00 -1.58
N VAL A 54 18.60 -5.23 -2.33
CA VAL A 54 20.07 -5.29 -2.23
C VAL A 54 20.53 -5.06 -0.80
N GLU A 55 19.98 -4.05 -0.12
CA GLU A 55 20.36 -3.73 1.26
C GLU A 55 19.93 -4.79 2.28
N ILE A 56 18.76 -5.42 2.09
CA ILE A 56 18.26 -6.48 2.96
C ILE A 56 19.16 -7.72 2.89
N TYR A 57 19.53 -8.16 1.69
CA TYR A 57 20.23 -9.42 1.48
C TYR A 57 21.76 -9.27 1.35
N LYS A 58 22.34 -8.07 1.41
CA LYS A 58 23.79 -7.84 1.23
C LYS A 58 24.70 -8.68 2.14
N ASN A 59 24.21 -9.04 3.32
CA ASN A 59 24.98 -9.81 4.32
C ASN A 59 24.52 -11.27 4.44
N ASP A 60 23.51 -11.67 3.66
CA ASP A 60 23.00 -13.04 3.66
C ASP A 60 23.85 -13.90 2.72
N LYS A 61 24.71 -14.73 3.33
CA LYS A 61 25.61 -15.63 2.59
C LYS A 61 24.87 -16.74 1.85
N ASN A 62 23.62 -17.01 2.21
CA ASN A 62 22.80 -18.05 1.59
C ASN A 62 21.89 -17.48 0.50
N ALA A 63 21.84 -16.15 0.34
CA ALA A 63 21.02 -15.51 -0.66
C ALA A 63 21.45 -15.96 -2.07
N PRO A 64 20.52 -16.47 -2.89
CA PRO A 64 20.83 -16.82 -4.26
C PRO A 64 21.17 -15.55 -5.05
N GLU A 65 22.10 -15.67 -6.00
CA GLU A 65 22.41 -14.57 -6.91
C GLU A 65 21.19 -14.23 -7.78
N GLY A 66 21.02 -12.94 -8.07
CA GLY A 66 19.97 -12.48 -8.98
C GLY A 66 18.56 -12.52 -8.39
N LEU A 67 18.40 -12.33 -7.07
CA LEU A 67 17.09 -12.06 -6.49
C LEU A 67 16.41 -10.92 -7.25
N THR A 68 15.18 -11.19 -7.67
CA THR A 68 14.32 -10.26 -8.40
C THR A 68 12.91 -10.36 -7.84
N TRP A 69 11.99 -9.56 -8.36
CA TRP A 69 10.63 -9.50 -7.88
C TRP A 69 9.67 -9.11 -9.01
N ALA A 70 8.39 -9.36 -8.79
CA ALA A 70 7.35 -9.16 -9.79
C ALA A 70 6.23 -8.26 -9.24
N PRO A 71 5.73 -7.31 -10.05
CA PRO A 71 4.63 -6.45 -9.66
C PRO A 71 3.34 -7.20 -9.32
N TYR A 72 3.07 -8.31 -10.02
CA TYR A 72 1.88 -9.14 -9.76
C TYR A 72 1.95 -9.91 -8.43
N ASN A 73 3.14 -10.08 -7.87
CA ASN A 73 3.38 -10.75 -6.59
C ASN A 73 3.73 -9.76 -5.46
N THR A 74 3.57 -8.46 -5.72
CA THR A 74 3.83 -7.38 -4.78
C THR A 74 2.50 -6.80 -4.33
N GLU A 75 2.32 -6.66 -3.03
CA GLU A 75 1.07 -6.16 -2.44
C GLU A 75 1.26 -4.75 -1.89
N ILE A 76 0.32 -3.85 -2.16
CA ILE A 76 0.26 -2.56 -1.47
C ILE A 76 -0.50 -2.78 -0.16
N LEU A 77 0.21 -2.81 0.95
CA LEU A 77 -0.40 -3.02 2.28
C LEU A 77 -1.07 -1.76 2.81
N LYS A 78 -0.47 -0.59 2.53
CA LYS A 78 -0.93 0.69 3.06
C LYS A 78 -0.53 1.83 2.14
N ILE A 79 -1.44 2.79 1.97
CA ILE A 79 -1.15 4.10 1.39
C ILE A 79 -1.47 5.14 2.45
N LYS A 80 -0.48 5.92 2.87
CA LYS A 80 -0.61 6.97 3.87
C LYS A 80 -0.37 8.33 3.20
N GLN A 81 -1.40 9.15 3.18
CA GLN A 81 -1.29 10.55 2.80
C GLN A 81 -0.53 11.31 3.89
N THR A 82 0.51 12.05 3.53
CA THR A 82 1.30 12.82 4.50
C THR A 82 1.00 14.31 4.46
N ASN A 83 0.68 14.88 3.29
CA ASN A 83 0.53 16.34 3.11
C ASN A 83 -0.73 16.74 2.32
N GLY A 84 -1.92 16.54 2.89
CA GLY A 84 -3.17 16.93 2.22
C GLY A 84 -3.45 16.16 0.93
N VAL A 85 -4.65 16.34 0.37
CA VAL A 85 -5.04 15.63 -0.86
C VAL A 85 -4.25 16.20 -2.04
N GLY A 86 -3.58 15.33 -2.80
CA GLY A 86 -2.71 15.72 -3.91
C GLY A 86 -1.27 16.11 -3.54
N GLY A 87 -0.92 16.02 -2.26
CA GLY A 87 0.46 16.19 -1.80
C GLY A 87 1.27 14.89 -1.86
N ALA A 88 2.05 14.65 -0.81
CA ALA A 88 2.90 13.47 -0.71
C ALA A 88 2.15 12.24 -0.15
N TYR A 89 2.57 11.07 -0.61
CA TYR A 89 2.01 9.78 -0.24
C TYR A 89 3.13 8.78 0.08
N GLU A 90 2.99 8.06 1.17
CA GLU A 90 3.84 6.95 1.54
C GLU A 90 3.13 5.64 1.20
N LEU A 91 3.83 4.72 0.54
CA LEU A 91 3.38 3.38 0.23
C LEU A 91 4.15 2.37 1.06
N THR A 92 3.43 1.49 1.75
CA THR A 92 3.99 0.28 2.37
C THR A 92 3.70 -0.89 1.46
N LEU A 93 4.76 -1.53 0.97
CA LEU A 93 4.71 -2.63 0.01
C LEU A 93 5.18 -3.92 0.68
N LYS A 94 4.47 -5.01 0.43
CA LYS A 94 4.97 -6.36 0.66
C LYS A 94 5.59 -6.88 -0.63
N VAL A 95 6.90 -7.04 -0.63
CA VAL A 95 7.65 -7.56 -1.78
C VAL A 95 8.11 -8.96 -1.46
N THR A 96 8.00 -9.85 -2.44
CA THR A 96 8.38 -11.26 -2.31
C THR A 96 9.49 -11.56 -3.30
N PRO A 97 10.78 -11.35 -2.93
CA PRO A 97 11.88 -11.65 -3.82
C PRO A 97 11.98 -13.13 -4.12
N TYR A 98 12.31 -13.43 -5.36
CA TYR A 98 12.48 -14.77 -5.88
C TYR A 98 13.69 -14.86 -6.78
N TYR A 99 14.12 -16.09 -7.05
CA TYR A 99 15.18 -16.40 -8.00
C TYR A 99 14.69 -17.45 -9.00
N GLN A 100 15.42 -17.60 -10.12
CA GLN A 100 15.09 -18.54 -11.19
C GLN A 100 13.62 -18.41 -11.63
N ALA A 101 12.92 -19.54 -11.78
CA ALA A 101 11.52 -19.62 -12.18
C ALA A 101 10.56 -19.35 -11.00
N HIS A 102 10.69 -18.20 -10.35
CA HIS A 102 9.80 -17.74 -9.28
C HIS A 102 9.87 -18.56 -7.99
N ILE A 103 11.05 -19.03 -7.62
CA ILE A 103 11.27 -19.67 -6.32
C ILE A 103 11.43 -18.57 -5.27
N THR A 104 10.43 -18.41 -4.43
CA THR A 104 10.44 -17.41 -3.36
C THR A 104 11.61 -17.65 -2.42
N TYR A 105 12.36 -16.59 -2.15
CA TYR A 105 13.45 -16.61 -1.17
C TYR A 105 13.12 -15.81 0.07
N GLY A 106 12.32 -14.76 -0.04
CA GLY A 106 11.92 -14.00 1.13
C GLY A 106 10.65 -13.19 0.97
N GLU A 107 10.24 -12.60 2.09
CA GLU A 107 9.16 -11.63 2.21
C GLU A 107 9.70 -10.41 2.93
N ASP A 108 9.46 -9.24 2.34
CA ASP A 108 10.01 -7.97 2.77
C ASP A 108 8.91 -6.91 2.81
N GLU A 109 8.96 -6.06 3.83
CA GLU A 109 8.16 -4.86 3.90
C GLU A 109 9.04 -3.67 3.48
N ILE A 110 8.63 -2.93 2.46
CA ILE A 110 9.36 -1.79 1.92
C ILE A 110 8.45 -0.57 1.95
N VAL A 111 8.93 0.52 2.55
CA VAL A 111 8.22 1.78 2.63
C VAL A 111 8.89 2.80 1.73
N VAL A 112 8.14 3.31 0.76
CA VAL A 112 8.60 4.30 -0.21
C VAL A 112 7.66 5.49 -0.25
N ASN A 113 8.18 6.67 -0.58
CA ASN A 113 7.37 7.79 -0.98
C ASN A 113 6.99 7.64 -2.46
N ALA A 114 5.82 8.16 -2.85
CA ALA A 114 5.33 8.16 -4.22
C ALA A 114 6.24 8.94 -5.19
N ASP A 115 7.14 9.78 -4.69
CA ASP A 115 8.20 10.43 -5.48
C ASP A 115 9.38 9.49 -5.86
N GLY A 116 9.36 8.24 -5.38
CA GLY A 116 10.42 7.25 -5.63
C GLY A 116 11.48 7.18 -4.53
N THR A 117 11.35 7.92 -3.43
CA THR A 117 12.30 7.88 -2.32
C THR A 117 12.08 6.66 -1.43
N LEU A 118 13.13 5.85 -1.19
CA LEU A 118 13.11 4.77 -0.19
C LEU A 118 13.18 5.36 1.22
N LEU A 119 12.19 5.07 2.06
CA LEU A 119 12.09 5.59 3.44
C LEU A 119 12.54 4.58 4.48
N HIS A 120 12.03 3.34 4.41
CA HIS A 120 12.33 2.28 5.35
C HIS A 120 12.17 0.91 4.69
N TYR A 121 12.83 -0.10 5.23
CA TYR A 121 12.63 -1.49 4.84
C TYR A 121 12.83 -2.41 6.04
N LYS A 122 12.13 -3.55 6.00
CA LYS A 122 12.18 -4.58 7.03
C LYS A 122 12.04 -5.95 6.39
N HIS A 123 13.03 -6.82 6.64
CA HIS A 123 12.92 -8.22 6.30
C HIS A 123 11.90 -8.92 7.22
N LEU A 124 11.00 -9.71 6.66
CA LEU A 124 9.98 -10.43 7.42
C LEU A 124 10.31 -11.91 7.54
N LYS A 125 10.73 -12.55 6.45
CA LYS A 125 10.91 -14.00 6.40
C LYS A 125 11.87 -14.41 5.29
N THR A 126 12.72 -15.40 5.58
CA THR A 126 13.51 -16.13 4.58
C THR A 126 12.92 -17.53 4.38
N TYR A 127 12.90 -18.01 3.15
CA TYR A 127 12.52 -19.36 2.78
C TYR A 127 13.76 -20.21 2.49
N PRO A 128 13.72 -21.54 2.74
CA PRO A 128 14.84 -22.41 2.41
C PRO A 128 15.16 -22.34 0.92
N LYS A 129 16.44 -22.24 0.60
CA LYS A 129 16.91 -22.38 -0.78
C LYS A 129 16.62 -23.80 -1.25
N VAL A 130 15.96 -23.91 -2.40
CA VAL A 130 15.75 -25.19 -3.09
C VAL A 130 16.98 -25.48 -3.95
N GLU A 131 17.59 -26.63 -3.71
CA GLU A 131 18.65 -27.18 -4.55
C GLU A 131 18.02 -28.21 -5.50
N PHE A 132 18.38 -28.13 -6.78
CA PHE A 132 17.96 -29.10 -7.78
C PHE A 132 19.15 -29.99 -8.11
N ASP A 133 19.03 -31.28 -7.79
CA ASP A 133 19.95 -32.31 -8.31
C ASP A 133 19.52 -32.62 -9.74
N TRP A 134 20.31 -32.18 -10.72
CA TRP A 134 20.15 -32.51 -12.14
C TRP A 134 21.31 -33.37 -12.63
#